data_AF-A0A3B9WSC2-F1
#
_entry.id   AF-A0A3B9WSC2-F1
#
_cell.length_a   1.000
_cell.length_b   1.000
_cell.length_c   1.000
_cell.angle_alpha   90.00
_cell.angle_beta   90.00
_cell.angle_gamma   90.00
#
_symmetry.space_group_name_H-M   'P 1'
#
loop_
_entity.id
_entity.type
_entity.pdbx_description
1 polymer ?
#
loop_
_entity_poly.entity_id
_entity_poly.type
_entity_poly.pdbx_seq_one_letter_code
_entity_poly.pdbx_strand_id
1 'polypeptide(L)'
;IASEETEPGVGWYYTNWLTELSRNTSMPTVEIGKNIIDDFVDVCNKKCQGQKTTLSVVDLAELSMTVPGGLSDFAKATSELIKNDNYKVVSDARYNTREFAQSSRIDQVDLVDFARKMDTEEGRELADIIVSSVKYNKTSKSISNAYGLSAYFPLKKMSRVDQAATLYDDIGMGSEYTSCIKDFASLQLGGQVATSGSPAAGSPLPSLLGTLLGTSQQGASQAGTDLITNLFGSMLSGSFGGLTGIGTANTGFLSDRSFDDEAVGAYVQNNRLDGSSLLWTMGDDGRRKLVLSEEQWSLIHDLDLNVFYDDGEGYIDLGLDNVFEFDGDGALIGEYDDTWLTINGHIVAYYHTDTVENEDGTTVISGYVPAFLNDERVKLILVFDAENPEGYISGVIPDYEGKDTDTEAKSAIALKDGDRLDFICDYYSYEGEYQDSYYLMEPLILSEEEGITIANMDIGKETRATYRLTDIYDQSYWTQVIP
;
A
#
# COMPACT_ATOMS: atom_id res chain seq x y z
N ILE A 1 26.79 2.56 1.98
CA ILE A 1 26.05 2.80 0.73
C ILE A 1 25.01 1.72 0.65
N ALA A 2 23.74 2.09 0.59
CA ALA A 2 22.63 1.14 0.58
C ALA A 2 21.43 1.74 -0.15
N SER A 3 20.49 0.88 -0.51
CA SER A 3 19.17 1.23 -1.03
C SER A 3 18.12 1.08 0.07
N GLU A 4 17.13 1.98 0.08
CA GLU A 4 15.91 1.83 0.88
C GLU A 4 14.90 0.90 0.17
N GLU A 5 15.03 0.77 -1.14
CA GLU A 5 14.18 -0.05 -1.98
C GLU A 5 14.94 -1.32 -2.42
N THR A 6 14.21 -2.35 -2.84
CA THR A 6 14.81 -3.52 -3.45
C THR A 6 15.56 -3.12 -4.73
N GLU A 7 16.82 -3.54 -4.84
CA GLU A 7 17.67 -3.20 -5.99
C GLU A 7 17.29 -4.04 -7.23
N PRO A 8 17.27 -3.45 -8.45
CA PRO A 8 17.03 -4.21 -9.68
C PRO A 8 18.09 -5.28 -9.93
N GLY A 9 17.68 -6.38 -10.60
CA GLY A 9 18.55 -7.52 -10.88
C GLY A 9 19.80 -7.23 -11.73
N VAL A 10 19.91 -6.06 -12.36
CA VAL A 10 21.13 -5.61 -13.06
C VAL A 10 22.29 -5.32 -12.11
N GLY A 11 22.02 -5.10 -10.82
CA GLY A 11 23.01 -4.81 -9.79
C GLY A 11 23.76 -3.50 -10.03
N TRP A 12 24.88 -3.33 -9.30
CA TRP A 12 25.70 -2.13 -9.39
C TRP A 12 26.60 -2.14 -10.63
N TYR A 13 26.92 -0.95 -11.14
CA TYR A 13 27.81 -0.82 -12.29
C TYR A 13 29.29 -0.72 -11.84
N TYR A 14 29.93 -1.88 -11.69
CA TYR A 14 31.26 -1.98 -11.07
C TYR A 14 32.41 -1.34 -11.86
N THR A 15 32.34 -1.29 -13.19
CA THR A 15 33.48 -0.98 -14.05
C THR A 15 34.08 0.40 -13.79
N ASN A 16 33.24 1.43 -13.68
CA ASN A 16 33.67 2.82 -13.60
C ASN A 16 34.34 3.13 -12.26
N TRP A 17 33.61 2.97 -11.15
CA TRP A 17 34.13 3.32 -9.83
C TRP A 17 35.33 2.45 -9.40
N LEU A 18 35.39 1.16 -9.79
CA LEU A 18 36.59 0.34 -9.55
C LEU A 18 37.78 0.83 -10.38
N THR A 19 37.55 1.26 -11.63
CA THR A 19 38.62 1.83 -12.46
C THR A 19 39.17 3.11 -11.85
N GLU A 20 38.30 3.99 -11.37
CA GLU A 20 38.72 5.24 -10.72
C GLU A 20 39.44 4.99 -9.39
N LEU A 21 38.91 4.09 -8.55
CA LEU A 21 39.55 3.69 -7.30
C LEU A 21 40.93 3.06 -7.54
N SER A 22 41.08 2.26 -8.61
CA SER A 22 42.38 1.68 -8.98
C SER A 22 43.41 2.72 -9.41
N ARG A 23 42.96 3.85 -9.98
CA ARG A 23 43.81 4.99 -10.37
C ARG A 23 44.16 5.89 -9.18
N ASN A 24 43.26 6.00 -8.21
CA ASN A 24 43.44 6.79 -7.00
C ASN A 24 42.84 6.08 -5.77
N THR A 25 43.65 5.26 -5.10
CA THR A 25 43.24 4.53 -3.90
C THR A 25 43.01 5.44 -2.67
N SER A 26 43.30 6.74 -2.80
CA SER A 26 43.09 7.75 -1.76
C SER A 26 41.90 8.67 -2.07
N MET A 27 41.03 8.30 -3.02
CA MET A 27 39.81 9.02 -3.32
C MET A 27 38.91 9.13 -2.07
N PRO A 28 38.31 10.30 -1.78
CA PRO A 28 37.37 10.46 -0.68
C PRO A 28 36.19 9.47 -0.77
N THR A 29 35.78 8.89 0.35
CA THR A 29 34.68 7.90 0.39
C THR A 29 33.37 8.44 -0.19
N VAL A 30 33.05 9.72 0.04
CA VAL A 30 31.85 10.36 -0.50
C VAL A 30 31.92 10.48 -2.03
N GLU A 31 33.11 10.73 -2.58
CA GLU A 31 33.31 10.81 -4.03
C GLU A 31 33.16 9.43 -4.69
N ILE A 32 33.79 8.38 -4.11
CA ILE A 32 33.59 6.99 -4.56
C ILE A 32 32.11 6.62 -4.50
N GLY A 33 31.45 6.95 -3.39
CA GLY A 33 30.04 6.62 -3.18
C GLY A 33 29.12 7.35 -4.16
N LYS A 34 29.42 8.61 -4.47
CA LYS A 34 28.72 9.35 -5.51
C LYS A 34 28.84 8.66 -6.87
N ASN A 35 30.05 8.23 -7.27
CA ASN A 35 30.25 7.57 -8.56
C ASN A 35 29.49 6.24 -8.65
N ILE A 36 29.48 5.45 -7.56
CA ILE A 36 28.67 4.23 -7.45
C ILE A 36 27.18 4.53 -7.67
N ILE A 37 26.65 5.53 -6.95
CA ILE A 37 25.24 5.89 -6.98
C ILE A 37 24.84 6.46 -8.34
N ASP A 38 25.64 7.37 -8.89
CA ASP A 38 25.39 7.98 -10.19
C ASP A 38 25.31 6.94 -11.30
N ASP A 39 26.30 6.03 -11.36
CA ASP A 39 26.33 4.97 -12.37
C ASP A 39 25.19 3.96 -12.21
N PHE A 40 24.87 3.57 -10.96
CA PHE A 40 23.79 2.62 -10.68
C PHE A 40 22.44 3.17 -11.17
N VAL A 41 22.09 4.40 -10.76
CA VAL A 41 20.82 5.02 -11.16
C VAL A 41 20.77 5.23 -12.68
N ASP A 42 21.88 5.65 -13.30
CA ASP A 42 21.95 5.85 -14.74
C ASP A 42 21.79 4.54 -15.53
N VAL A 43 22.31 3.42 -15.02
CA VAL A 43 22.12 2.09 -15.63
C VAL A 43 20.69 1.60 -15.43
N CYS A 44 20.12 1.78 -14.25
CA CYS A 44 18.74 1.39 -13.96
C CYS A 44 17.76 2.16 -14.85
N ASN A 45 17.92 3.48 -14.99
CA ASN A 45 17.09 4.29 -15.89
C ASN A 45 17.18 3.85 -17.36
N LYS A 46 18.29 3.23 -17.79
CA LYS A 46 18.48 2.75 -19.17
C LYS A 46 18.01 1.31 -19.41
N LYS A 47 18.07 0.46 -18.39
CA LYS A 47 17.84 -0.99 -18.53
C LYS A 47 16.60 -1.51 -17.80
N CYS A 48 16.06 -0.72 -16.88
CA CYS A 48 14.98 -1.08 -15.97
C CYS A 48 13.98 0.09 -15.88
N GLN A 49 13.54 0.61 -17.02
CA GLN A 49 12.63 1.76 -17.07
C GLN A 49 11.35 1.48 -16.28
N GLY A 50 10.90 2.46 -15.50
CA GLY A 50 9.74 2.33 -14.62
C GLY A 50 10.03 1.71 -13.25
N GLN A 51 11.19 1.07 -13.06
CA GLN A 51 11.54 0.50 -11.75
C GLN A 51 12.04 1.57 -10.78
N LYS A 52 11.45 1.57 -9.58
CA LYS A 52 11.86 2.39 -8.44
C LYS A 52 13.30 2.04 -8.02
N THR A 53 14.23 2.99 -7.94
CA THR A 53 15.58 2.75 -7.40
C THR A 53 16.02 3.89 -6.50
N THR A 54 16.66 3.57 -5.38
CA THR A 54 17.23 4.54 -4.45
C THR A 54 18.64 4.10 -4.11
N LEU A 55 19.58 5.03 -3.91
CA LEU A 55 20.90 4.67 -3.40
C LEU A 55 21.51 5.86 -2.65
N SER A 56 22.00 5.60 -1.44
CA SER A 56 22.46 6.62 -0.50
C SER A 56 23.81 6.32 0.14
N VAL A 57 24.63 7.35 0.32
CA VAL A 57 25.83 7.34 1.18
C VAL A 57 25.44 7.93 2.53
N VAL A 58 25.48 7.10 3.57
CA VAL A 58 25.19 7.50 4.95
C VAL A 58 26.47 7.47 5.77
N ASP A 59 26.73 8.56 6.50
CA ASP A 59 27.81 8.60 7.50
C ASP A 59 27.33 7.95 8.80
N LEU A 60 27.72 6.68 9.00
CA LEU A 60 27.30 5.91 10.16
C LEU A 60 27.88 6.44 11.47
N ALA A 61 29.03 7.13 11.44
CA ALA A 61 29.63 7.69 12.65
C ALA A 61 28.82 8.92 13.10
N GLU A 62 28.47 9.81 12.18
CA GLU A 62 27.56 10.92 12.47
C GLU A 62 26.19 10.41 12.92
N LEU A 63 25.58 9.50 12.14
CA LEU A 63 24.27 8.93 12.43
C LEU A 63 24.20 8.34 13.84
N SER A 64 25.21 7.55 14.25
CA SER A 64 25.25 6.93 15.58
C SER A 64 25.26 7.92 16.74
N MET A 65 25.67 9.16 16.49
CA MET A 65 25.77 10.22 17.49
C MET A 65 24.58 11.19 17.46
N THR A 66 23.93 11.37 16.31
CA THR A 66 22.95 12.44 16.09
C THR A 66 21.51 11.94 16.00
N VAL A 67 21.26 10.79 15.36
CA VAL A 67 19.90 10.28 15.11
C VAL A 67 19.20 9.71 16.35
N PRO A 68 19.86 8.97 17.27
CA PRO A 68 19.15 8.31 18.38
C PRO A 68 18.33 9.27 19.26
N GLY A 69 18.85 10.45 19.56
CA GLY A 69 18.15 11.47 20.36
C GLY A 69 16.91 12.01 19.66
N GLY A 70 17.08 12.53 18.43
CA GLY A 70 15.98 13.07 17.64
C GLY A 70 14.89 12.03 17.34
N LEU A 71 15.28 10.76 17.16
CA LEU A 71 14.31 9.68 16.94
C LEU A 71 13.50 9.35 18.19
N SER A 72 14.13 9.39 19.37
CA SER A 72 13.44 9.26 20.66
C SER A 72 12.43 10.39 20.84
N ASP A 73 12.82 11.63 20.55
CA ASP A 73 11.98 12.80 20.77
C ASP A 73 10.79 12.83 19.81
N PHE A 74 11.04 12.51 18.53
CA PHE A 74 10.00 12.26 17.54
C PHE A 74 9.01 11.17 17.97
N ALA A 75 9.51 10.03 18.47
CA ALA A 75 8.67 8.93 18.91
C ALA A 75 7.80 9.30 20.12
N LYS A 76 8.36 10.06 21.09
CA LYS A 76 7.61 10.59 22.24
C LYS A 76 6.50 11.51 21.80
N ALA A 77 6.81 12.51 20.97
CA ALA A 77 5.83 13.45 20.44
C ALA A 77 4.71 12.74 19.67
N THR A 78 5.07 11.73 18.86
CA THR A 78 4.10 10.91 18.12
C THR A 78 3.21 10.09 19.06
N SER A 79 3.78 9.39 20.05
CA SER A 79 2.99 8.68 21.07
C SER A 79 2.08 9.63 21.87
N GLU A 80 2.51 10.86 22.13
CA GLU A 80 1.67 11.86 22.80
C GLU A 80 0.47 12.29 21.95
N LEU A 81 0.64 12.43 20.62
CA LEU A 81 -0.50 12.65 19.73
C LEU A 81 -1.50 11.50 19.81
N ILE A 82 -1.03 10.25 19.75
CA ILE A 82 -1.87 9.05 19.83
C ILE A 82 -2.65 9.03 21.15
N LYS A 83 -1.99 9.27 22.28
CA LYS A 83 -2.60 9.28 23.62
C LYS A 83 -3.65 10.38 23.82
N ASN A 84 -3.52 11.49 23.10
CA ASN A 84 -4.38 12.66 23.24
C ASN A 84 -5.45 12.74 22.13
N ASP A 85 -5.94 11.59 21.66
CA ASP A 85 -6.98 11.48 20.63
C ASP A 85 -6.60 12.13 19.27
N ASN A 86 -5.32 12.21 18.93
CA ASN A 86 -4.84 12.69 17.62
C ASN A 86 -4.23 11.56 16.77
N TYR A 87 -4.68 10.31 16.96
CA TYR A 87 -4.21 9.16 16.17
C TYR A 87 -4.38 9.38 14.66
N LYS A 88 -5.49 10.00 14.23
CA LYS A 88 -5.72 10.36 12.82
C LYS A 88 -4.55 11.11 12.20
N VAL A 89 -3.95 12.07 12.91
CA VAL A 89 -2.79 12.83 12.39
C VAL A 89 -1.62 11.90 12.08
N VAL A 90 -1.34 10.97 12.99
CA VAL A 90 -0.27 9.96 12.80
C VAL A 90 -0.62 9.01 11.67
N SER A 91 -1.88 8.59 11.58
CA SER A 91 -2.36 7.66 10.56
C SER A 91 -2.32 8.29 9.17
N ASP A 92 -2.80 9.53 9.03
CA ASP A 92 -2.71 10.31 7.79
C ASP A 92 -1.24 10.45 7.35
N ALA A 93 -0.34 10.81 8.27
CA ALA A 93 1.07 10.93 7.97
C ALA A 93 1.67 9.58 7.54
N ARG A 94 1.40 8.50 8.27
CA ARG A 94 1.90 7.15 7.96
C ARG A 94 1.39 6.63 6.63
N TYR A 95 0.10 6.82 6.33
CA TYR A 95 -0.52 6.38 5.09
C TYR A 95 0.10 7.09 3.88
N ASN A 96 0.27 8.41 3.99
CA ASN A 96 0.82 9.21 2.89
C ASN A 96 2.34 9.06 2.75
N THR A 97 3.05 8.46 3.73
CA THR A 97 4.50 8.33 3.70
C THR A 97 4.97 7.34 2.63
N ARG A 98 6.10 7.64 1.98
CA ARG A 98 6.77 6.73 1.07
C ARG A 98 7.11 5.40 1.77
N GLU A 99 6.46 4.35 1.30
CA GLU A 99 6.73 2.96 1.67
C GLU A 99 7.58 2.26 0.59
N PHE A 100 8.45 1.36 1.02
CA PHE A 100 9.32 0.55 0.17
C PHE A 100 8.94 -0.93 0.22
N ALA A 101 9.23 -1.67 -0.86
CA ALA A 101 8.91 -3.09 -0.99
C ALA A 101 7.43 -3.41 -0.66
N GLN A 102 6.52 -2.56 -1.16
CA GLN A 102 5.07 -2.62 -0.91
C GLN A 102 4.46 -3.99 -1.25
N SER A 103 4.99 -4.70 -2.27
CA SER A 103 4.52 -6.03 -2.67
C SER A 103 4.68 -7.06 -1.55
N SER A 104 5.79 -6.98 -0.80
CA SER A 104 6.09 -7.86 0.33
C SER A 104 5.47 -7.39 1.65
N ARG A 105 4.78 -6.23 1.64
CA ARG A 105 4.05 -5.63 2.78
C ARG A 105 4.90 -5.58 4.05
N ILE A 106 6.16 -5.14 3.91
CA ILE A 106 7.11 -5.16 5.02
C ILE A 106 7.07 -3.89 5.87
N ASP A 107 6.17 -2.95 5.56
CA ASP A 107 5.91 -1.71 6.28
C ASP A 107 7.17 -0.86 6.56
N GLN A 108 8.10 -0.82 5.60
CA GLN A 108 9.29 0.02 5.66
C GLN A 108 8.98 1.40 5.07
N VAL A 109 9.08 2.43 5.89
CA VAL A 109 8.80 3.81 5.50
C VAL A 109 10.04 4.67 5.50
N ASP A 110 10.11 5.65 4.60
CA ASP A 110 11.12 6.69 4.64
C ASP A 110 10.95 7.55 5.91
N LEU A 111 12.00 7.61 6.74
CA LEU A 111 11.94 8.31 8.02
C LEU A 111 11.85 9.84 7.87
N VAL A 112 12.46 10.42 6.84
CA VAL A 112 12.47 11.87 6.62
C VAL A 112 11.10 12.32 6.12
N ASP A 113 10.53 11.60 5.16
CA ASP A 113 9.21 11.84 4.62
C ASP A 113 8.15 11.68 5.71
N PHE A 114 8.23 10.62 6.53
CA PHE A 114 7.33 10.44 7.66
C PHE A 114 7.43 11.60 8.65
N ALA A 115 8.65 11.94 9.07
CA ALA A 115 8.88 12.96 10.07
C ALA A 115 8.43 14.36 9.58
N ARG A 116 8.56 14.64 8.27
CA ARG A 116 8.02 15.86 7.65
C ARG A 116 6.50 15.86 7.56
N LYS A 117 5.87 14.73 7.20
CA LYS A 117 4.41 14.60 7.11
C LYS A 117 3.71 14.67 8.46
N MET A 118 4.40 14.30 9.53
CA MET A 118 3.93 14.53 10.90
C MET A 118 3.78 16.02 11.24
N ASP A 119 4.51 16.90 10.56
CA ASP A 119 4.47 18.37 10.70
C ASP A 119 4.70 18.91 12.14
N THR A 120 5.39 18.12 12.98
CA THR A 120 5.79 18.48 14.35
C THR A 120 7.15 19.18 14.38
N GLU A 121 7.49 19.83 15.51
CA GLU A 121 8.83 20.40 15.71
C GLU A 121 9.88 19.27 15.71
N GLU A 122 9.63 18.23 16.49
CA GLU A 122 10.49 17.04 16.63
C GLU A 122 10.64 16.28 15.30
N GLY A 123 9.58 16.24 14.48
CA GLY A 123 9.63 15.63 13.15
C GLY A 123 10.53 16.40 12.19
N ARG A 124 10.43 17.73 12.16
CA ARG A 124 11.32 18.56 11.33
C ARG A 124 12.78 18.46 11.79
N GLU A 125 13.03 18.44 13.11
CA GLU A 125 14.37 18.26 13.65
C GLU A 125 14.96 16.89 13.28
N LEU A 126 14.19 15.80 13.43
CA LEU A 126 14.63 14.46 13.02
C LEU A 126 14.96 14.40 11.53
N ALA A 127 14.11 14.99 10.69
CA ALA A 127 14.33 15.07 9.25
C ALA A 127 15.66 15.76 8.90
N ASP A 128 15.95 16.90 9.54
CA ASP A 128 17.19 17.65 9.32
C ASP A 128 18.44 16.89 9.77
N ILE A 129 18.35 16.20 10.92
CA ILE A 129 19.43 15.34 11.46
C ILE A 129 19.75 14.20 10.49
N ILE A 130 18.72 13.52 9.96
CA ILE A 130 18.89 12.42 9.01
C ILE A 130 19.48 12.94 7.70
N VAL A 131 18.92 14.01 7.13
CA VAL A 131 19.43 14.60 5.88
C VAL A 131 20.89 15.06 6.03
N SER A 132 21.29 15.58 7.19
CA SER A 132 22.71 15.88 7.47
C SER A 132 23.59 14.62 7.41
N SER A 133 23.12 13.51 7.95
CA SER A 133 23.85 12.24 8.02
C SER A 133 23.94 11.54 6.65
N VAL A 134 22.99 11.79 5.75
CA VAL A 134 22.99 11.31 4.37
C VAL A 134 23.84 12.23 3.49
N LYS A 135 25.07 11.81 3.18
CA LYS A 135 26.07 12.62 2.47
C LYS A 135 25.83 12.73 0.97
N TYR A 136 25.09 11.78 0.41
CA TYR A 136 24.67 11.80 -0.98
C TYR A 136 23.50 10.84 -1.17
N ASN A 137 22.48 11.24 -1.92
CA ASN A 137 21.31 10.44 -2.25
C ASN A 137 20.92 10.70 -3.71
N LYS A 138 20.50 9.66 -4.42
CA LYS A 138 19.93 9.75 -5.77
C LYS A 138 18.87 8.68 -5.97
N THR A 139 17.80 9.05 -6.65
CA THR A 139 16.66 8.17 -6.96
C THR A 139 16.42 8.09 -8.47
N SER A 140 15.68 7.06 -8.91
CA SER A 140 15.08 7.01 -10.25
C SER A 140 13.93 8.00 -10.35
N LYS A 141 13.53 8.36 -11.58
CA LYS A 141 12.32 9.19 -11.81
C LYS A 141 11.03 8.56 -11.26
N SER A 142 10.95 7.23 -11.18
CA SER A 142 9.76 6.50 -10.75
C SER A 142 9.55 6.46 -9.23
N ILE A 143 10.36 7.19 -8.45
CA ILE A 143 10.20 7.29 -7.00
C ILE A 143 10.56 8.68 -6.48
N SER A 144 9.66 9.22 -5.66
CA SER A 144 9.82 10.47 -4.92
C SER A 144 9.83 10.22 -3.41
N ASN A 145 10.28 11.21 -2.64
CA ASN A 145 10.30 11.19 -1.18
C ASN A 145 11.08 10.03 -0.57
N ALA A 146 12.22 9.69 -1.17
CA ALA A 146 13.19 8.75 -0.64
C ALA A 146 14.50 9.49 -0.34
N TYR A 147 14.88 9.53 0.93
CA TYR A 147 15.92 10.40 1.50
C TYR A 147 17.09 9.63 2.10
N GLY A 148 17.06 8.29 2.07
CA GLY A 148 18.23 7.43 2.29
C GLY A 148 18.21 6.57 3.54
N LEU A 149 17.19 6.67 4.39
CA LEU A 149 16.98 5.82 5.57
C LEU A 149 15.50 5.46 5.75
N SER A 150 15.22 4.15 5.69
CA SER A 150 13.93 3.58 6.01
C SER A 150 13.90 2.97 7.41
N ALA A 151 12.71 2.89 8.00
CA ALA A 151 12.45 2.10 9.20
C ALA A 151 11.06 1.45 9.14
N TYR A 152 10.91 0.33 9.86
CA TYR A 152 9.60 -0.29 10.07
C TYR A 152 8.68 0.61 10.88
N PHE A 153 7.51 0.93 10.34
CA PHE A 153 6.39 1.52 11.07
C PHE A 153 5.08 0.86 10.59
N PRO A 154 4.30 0.23 11.49
CA PRO A 154 3.22 -0.68 11.11
C PRO A 154 2.12 -0.02 10.26
N LEU A 155 1.59 -0.77 9.30
CA LEU A 155 0.33 -0.49 8.60
C LEU A 155 -0.32 -1.80 8.13
N LYS A 156 0.26 -2.50 7.15
CA LYS A 156 -0.37 -3.68 6.53
C LYS A 156 -0.04 -4.99 7.23
N LYS A 157 1.09 -5.08 7.93
CA LYS A 157 1.63 -6.33 8.48
C LYS A 157 1.93 -6.23 9.97
N MET A 158 0.87 -5.94 10.73
CA MET A 158 0.91 -5.83 12.20
C MET A 158 1.49 -7.08 12.90
N SER A 159 1.45 -8.25 12.26
CA SER A 159 2.07 -9.48 12.74
C SER A 159 3.59 -9.39 12.93
N ARG A 160 4.24 -8.33 12.43
CA ARG A 160 5.66 -8.07 12.62
C ARG A 160 6.00 -7.08 13.73
N VAL A 161 5.01 -6.47 14.40
CA VAL A 161 5.26 -5.45 15.43
C VAL A 161 6.16 -5.98 16.55
N ASP A 162 5.84 -7.15 17.11
CA ASP A 162 6.64 -7.75 18.18
C ASP A 162 8.07 -8.12 17.73
N GLN A 163 8.20 -8.62 16.50
CA GLN A 163 9.50 -8.95 15.92
C GLN A 163 10.36 -7.70 15.72
N ALA A 164 9.77 -6.64 15.15
CA ALA A 164 10.44 -5.37 14.93
C ALA A 164 10.84 -4.72 16.26
N ALA A 165 9.94 -4.70 17.26
CA ALA A 165 10.24 -4.19 18.60
C ALA A 165 11.42 -4.94 19.24
N THR A 166 11.44 -6.28 19.17
CA THR A 166 12.55 -7.09 19.70
C THR A 166 13.86 -6.79 18.96
N LEU A 167 13.84 -6.71 17.63
CA LEU A 167 15.02 -6.42 16.83
C LEU A 167 15.58 -5.03 17.15
N TYR A 168 14.71 -4.03 17.31
CA TYR A 168 15.09 -2.66 17.65
C TYR A 168 15.72 -2.56 19.04
N ASP A 169 15.17 -3.28 20.03
CA ASP A 169 15.78 -3.37 21.36
C ASP A 169 17.17 -4.06 21.28
N ASP A 170 17.30 -5.14 20.49
CA ASP A 170 18.56 -5.89 20.32
C ASP A 170 19.68 -5.05 19.66
N ILE A 171 19.33 -4.16 18.72
CA ILE A 171 20.30 -3.24 18.08
C ILE A 171 20.52 -1.94 18.87
N GLY A 172 19.89 -1.79 20.03
CA GLY A 172 20.06 -0.64 20.92
C GLY A 172 19.32 0.62 20.49
N MET A 173 18.24 0.47 19.72
CA MET A 173 17.32 1.57 19.41
C MET A 173 16.53 1.97 20.68
N GLY A 174 16.12 3.23 20.77
CA GLY A 174 15.39 3.72 21.94
C GLY A 174 14.03 3.03 22.11
N SER A 175 13.71 2.65 23.35
CA SER A 175 12.43 2.02 23.70
C SER A 175 11.20 2.88 23.40
N GLU A 176 11.39 4.18 23.21
CA GLU A 176 10.32 5.11 22.88
C GLU A 176 9.83 4.91 21.44
N TYR A 177 10.73 4.55 20.51
CA TYR A 177 10.32 4.19 19.15
C TYR A 177 9.54 2.88 19.15
N THR A 178 10.00 1.87 19.89
CA THR A 178 9.28 0.59 20.01
C THR A 178 7.94 0.77 20.71
N SER A 179 7.83 1.67 21.70
CA SER A 179 6.55 2.01 22.31
C SER A 179 5.60 2.71 21.32
N CYS A 180 6.12 3.62 20.51
CA CYS A 180 5.34 4.35 19.50
C CYS A 180 4.73 3.43 18.43
N ILE A 181 5.49 2.46 17.91
CA ILE A 181 4.95 1.49 16.94
C ILE A 181 3.87 0.58 17.57
N LYS A 182 4.02 0.21 18.85
CA LYS A 182 3.04 -0.61 19.58
C LYS A 182 1.75 0.16 19.84
N ASP A 183 1.87 1.44 20.22
CA ASP A 183 0.74 2.35 20.41
C ASP A 183 -0.06 2.50 19.11
N PHE A 184 0.62 2.81 18.00
CA PHE A 184 -0.03 2.97 16.70
C PHE A 184 -0.75 1.68 16.25
N ALA A 185 -0.04 0.54 16.28
CA ALA A 185 -0.61 -0.74 15.88
C ALA A 185 -1.81 -1.17 16.73
N SER A 186 -1.84 -0.81 18.02
CA SER A 186 -2.95 -1.17 18.90
C SER A 186 -4.26 -0.47 18.52
N LEU A 187 -4.20 0.82 18.17
CA LEU A 187 -5.38 1.56 17.70
C LEU A 187 -5.79 1.13 16.30
N GLN A 188 -4.83 0.91 15.41
CA GLN A 188 -5.10 0.39 14.08
C GLN A 188 -5.86 -0.94 14.14
N LEU A 189 -5.33 -1.89 14.92
CA LEU A 189 -5.97 -3.19 15.12
C LEU A 189 -7.35 -3.03 15.76
N GLY A 190 -7.49 -2.15 16.75
CA GLY A 190 -8.78 -1.85 17.38
C GLY A 190 -9.83 -1.36 16.40
N GLY A 191 -9.45 -0.51 15.45
CA GLY A 191 -10.32 0.00 14.37
C GLY A 191 -10.78 -1.08 13.40
N GLN A 192 -9.85 -1.90 12.89
CA GLN A 192 -10.16 -3.03 12.00
C GLN A 192 -11.08 -4.06 12.68
N VAL A 193 -10.84 -4.31 13.96
CA VAL A 193 -11.66 -5.20 14.79
C VAL A 193 -13.08 -4.68 14.97
N ALA A 194 -13.23 -3.40 15.33
CA ALA A 194 -14.53 -2.82 15.66
C ALA A 194 -15.47 -2.78 14.44
N THR A 195 -14.90 -2.86 13.24
CA THR A 195 -15.58 -2.70 11.97
C THR A 195 -15.79 -4.05 11.26
N SER A 196 -15.17 -5.13 11.74
CA SER A 196 -15.37 -6.52 11.25
C SER A 196 -16.83 -7.00 11.27
N GLY A 197 -17.70 -6.40 12.10
CA GLY A 197 -19.14 -6.68 12.14
C GLY A 197 -19.97 -5.85 11.15
N SER A 198 -19.36 -4.90 10.43
CA SER A 198 -20.03 -4.10 9.40
C SER A 198 -20.19 -4.92 8.12
N PRO A 199 -21.40 -5.04 7.54
CA PRO A 199 -21.59 -5.73 6.28
C PRO A 199 -20.89 -5.02 5.11
N ALA A 200 -20.50 -3.76 5.28
CA ALA A 200 -19.73 -3.02 4.27
C ALA A 200 -18.23 -3.31 4.34
N ALA A 201 -17.71 -3.82 5.46
CA ALA A 201 -16.29 -3.91 5.72
C ALA A 201 -15.70 -5.26 5.32
N GLY A 202 -14.45 -5.24 4.85
CA GLY A 202 -13.60 -6.41 4.64
C GLY A 202 -13.87 -7.25 3.38
N SER A 203 -15.02 -7.11 2.73
CA SER A 203 -15.33 -7.85 1.49
C SER A 203 -16.25 -7.08 0.54
N PRO A 204 -16.03 -7.16 -0.79
CA PRO A 204 -16.96 -6.64 -1.81
C PRO A 204 -18.27 -7.43 -1.91
N LEU A 205 -18.31 -8.66 -1.38
CA LEU A 205 -19.40 -9.60 -1.63
C LEU A 205 -20.77 -9.10 -1.14
N PRO A 206 -20.92 -8.52 0.07
CA PRO A 206 -22.22 -8.02 0.50
C PRO A 206 -22.73 -6.87 -0.38
N SER A 207 -21.84 -6.11 -1.00
CA SER A 207 -22.20 -5.13 -2.02
C SER A 207 -22.71 -5.82 -3.28
N LEU A 208 -21.92 -6.73 -3.86
CA LEU A 208 -22.26 -7.46 -5.09
C LEU A 208 -23.58 -8.21 -5.00
N LEU A 209 -23.85 -8.85 -3.87
CA LEU A 209 -25.05 -9.62 -3.62
C LEU A 209 -26.25 -8.77 -3.19
N GLY A 210 -26.07 -7.45 -3.04
CA GLY A 210 -27.11 -6.53 -2.58
C GLY A 210 -27.55 -6.79 -1.13
N THR A 211 -26.75 -7.50 -0.34
CA THR A 211 -27.03 -7.85 1.06
C THR A 211 -26.49 -6.84 2.06
N LEU A 212 -25.85 -5.75 1.59
CA LEU A 212 -25.36 -4.63 2.41
C LEU A 212 -26.41 -4.10 3.41
N LEU A 213 -27.69 -4.12 3.03
CA LEU A 213 -28.83 -3.70 3.85
C LEU A 213 -29.64 -4.87 4.45
N GLY A 214 -29.31 -6.12 4.10
CA GLY A 214 -30.17 -7.29 4.22
C GLY A 214 -29.99 -8.14 5.48
N THR A 215 -28.88 -8.01 6.20
CA THR A 215 -28.73 -8.65 7.51
C THR A 215 -29.36 -7.75 8.57
N SER A 216 -30.42 -8.23 9.22
CA SER A 216 -31.16 -7.57 10.28
C SER A 216 -30.31 -6.63 11.15
N GLN A 217 -30.73 -5.37 11.22
CA GLN A 217 -30.31 -4.32 12.16
C GLN A 217 -30.51 -4.75 13.63
N GLN A 218 -29.77 -5.74 14.11
CA GLN A 218 -29.71 -6.14 15.51
C GLN A 218 -28.25 -6.40 15.87
N GLY A 219 -27.51 -5.33 16.18
CA GLY A 219 -26.20 -5.46 16.81
C GLY A 219 -25.27 -4.25 16.72
N ALA A 220 -25.40 -3.39 15.71
CA ALA A 220 -24.37 -2.40 15.39
C ALA A 220 -24.29 -1.16 16.30
N SER A 221 -25.19 -1.00 17.29
CA SER A 221 -25.36 0.26 18.02
C SER A 221 -24.96 0.27 19.50
N GLN A 222 -24.55 -0.85 20.10
CA GLN A 222 -24.12 -0.88 21.52
C GLN A 222 -23.15 -2.03 21.76
N ALA A 223 -21.84 -1.77 21.67
CA ALA A 223 -20.77 -2.45 22.45
C ALA A 223 -19.35 -2.14 21.93
N GLY A 224 -19.01 -0.89 21.55
CA GLY A 224 -17.66 -0.60 21.00
C GLY A 224 -16.52 -1.02 21.95
N THR A 225 -16.53 -0.52 23.18
CA THR A 225 -15.50 -0.82 24.18
C THR A 225 -15.53 -2.27 24.67
N ASP A 226 -16.71 -2.79 25.05
CA ASP A 226 -16.84 -4.17 25.54
C ASP A 226 -16.45 -5.21 24.47
N LEU A 227 -16.71 -4.94 23.19
CA LEU A 227 -16.26 -5.82 22.10
C LEU A 227 -14.74 -5.77 21.93
N ILE A 228 -14.15 -4.58 21.94
CA ILE A 228 -12.70 -4.41 21.78
C ILE A 228 -11.94 -5.08 22.94
N THR A 229 -12.33 -4.85 24.19
CA THR A 229 -11.72 -5.48 25.37
C THR A 229 -11.83 -7.01 25.31
N ASN A 230 -13.02 -7.54 25.01
CA ASN A 230 -13.20 -8.98 24.88
C ASN A 230 -12.40 -9.57 23.73
N LEU A 231 -12.26 -8.83 22.62
CA LEU A 231 -11.52 -9.31 21.47
C LEU A 231 -10.02 -9.25 21.65
N PHE A 232 -9.48 -8.18 22.23
CA PHE A 232 -8.07 -8.14 22.61
C PHE A 232 -7.74 -9.25 23.62
N GLY A 233 -8.61 -9.50 24.60
CA GLY A 233 -8.49 -10.67 25.47
C GLY A 233 -8.51 -12.00 24.71
N SER A 234 -9.37 -12.12 23.68
CA SER A 234 -9.44 -13.29 22.81
C SER A 234 -8.19 -13.47 21.94
N MET A 235 -7.63 -12.38 21.40
CA MET A 235 -6.39 -12.37 20.62
C MET A 235 -5.17 -12.74 21.45
N LEU A 236 -5.05 -12.15 22.65
CA LEU A 236 -3.97 -12.44 23.60
C LEU A 236 -4.04 -13.88 24.12
N SER A 237 -5.24 -14.44 24.29
CA SER A 237 -5.43 -15.84 24.69
C SER A 237 -5.34 -16.85 23.55
N GLY A 238 -5.27 -16.39 22.30
CA GLY A 238 -5.26 -17.25 21.12
C GLY A 238 -6.61 -17.87 20.76
N SER A 239 -7.68 -17.37 21.38
CA SER A 239 -9.05 -17.80 21.11
C SER A 239 -9.68 -17.08 19.92
N PHE A 240 -9.00 -16.06 19.38
CA PHE A 240 -9.44 -15.30 18.21
C PHE A 240 -8.85 -15.89 16.92
N GLY A 241 -9.73 -16.19 15.95
CA GLY A 241 -9.36 -16.72 14.63
C GLY A 241 -9.83 -15.87 13.46
N GLY A 242 -10.14 -14.59 13.69
CA GLY A 242 -10.80 -13.71 12.72
C GLY A 242 -9.89 -12.79 11.90
N LEU A 243 -8.60 -12.69 12.23
CA LEU A 243 -7.64 -11.84 11.50
C LEU A 243 -6.46 -12.67 11.02
N THR A 244 -6.33 -12.75 9.70
CA THR A 244 -5.31 -13.55 9.02
C THR A 244 -3.92 -13.09 9.44
N GLY A 245 -3.07 -14.03 9.87
CA GLY A 245 -1.68 -13.75 10.24
C GLY A 245 -1.47 -13.22 11.67
N ILE A 246 -2.53 -13.02 12.46
CA ILE A 246 -2.45 -12.60 13.87
C ILE A 246 -2.77 -13.77 14.80
N GLY A 247 -1.95 -13.95 15.83
CA GLY A 247 -2.09 -15.00 16.84
C GLY A 247 -1.24 -14.73 18.08
N THR A 248 -1.23 -15.64 19.04
CA THR A 248 -0.56 -15.42 20.35
C THR A 248 0.95 -15.16 20.27
N ALA A 249 1.58 -15.54 19.16
CA ALA A 249 3.01 -15.34 18.94
C ALA A 249 3.36 -13.90 18.51
N ASN A 250 2.38 -13.08 18.11
CA ASN A 250 2.60 -11.75 17.53
C ASN A 250 1.58 -10.68 17.97
N THR A 251 0.94 -10.89 19.12
CA THR A 251 -0.01 -9.95 19.76
C THR A 251 0.49 -9.39 21.09
N GLY A 252 1.76 -9.62 21.45
CA GLY A 252 2.36 -9.14 22.70
C GLY A 252 2.34 -7.62 22.83
N PHE A 253 2.45 -6.90 21.70
CA PHE A 253 2.36 -5.44 21.67
C PHE A 253 1.06 -4.89 22.29
N LEU A 254 -0.04 -5.64 22.23
CA LEU A 254 -1.31 -5.21 22.81
C LEU A 254 -1.22 -5.06 24.33
N SER A 255 -0.36 -5.81 25.03
CA SER A 255 -0.19 -5.66 26.48
C SER A 255 0.82 -4.58 26.89
N ASP A 256 1.69 -4.15 25.97
CA ASP A 256 2.81 -3.24 26.24
C ASP A 256 2.52 -1.79 25.81
N ARG A 257 1.33 -1.54 25.24
CA ARG A 257 0.92 -0.21 24.82
C ARG A 257 0.69 0.73 26.00
N SER A 258 0.67 2.02 25.71
CA SER A 258 0.72 3.08 26.72
C SER A 258 -0.64 3.61 27.20
N PHE A 259 -1.75 3.03 26.74
CA PHE A 259 -3.13 3.39 27.07
C PHE A 259 -4.02 2.16 27.26
N ASP A 260 -5.14 2.31 27.97
CA ASP A 260 -6.05 1.21 28.33
C ASP A 260 -7.02 0.84 27.18
N ASP A 261 -7.81 -0.23 27.37
CA ASP A 261 -8.73 -0.72 26.33
C ASP A 261 -9.90 0.27 26.16
N GLU A 262 -10.26 0.96 27.23
CA GLU A 262 -11.31 1.98 27.26
C GLU A 262 -10.98 3.17 26.36
N ALA A 263 -9.74 3.66 26.39
CA ALA A 263 -9.27 4.73 25.51
C ALA A 263 -9.33 4.32 24.03
N VAL A 264 -8.88 3.10 23.70
CA VAL A 264 -8.99 2.54 22.34
C VAL A 264 -10.45 2.50 21.89
N GLY A 265 -11.32 1.94 22.73
CA GLY A 265 -12.73 1.80 22.40
C GLY A 265 -13.44 3.14 22.19
N ALA A 266 -13.15 4.12 23.04
CA ALA A 266 -13.70 5.47 22.92
C ALA A 266 -13.23 6.16 21.62
N TYR A 267 -11.94 6.09 21.32
CA TYR A 267 -11.38 6.70 20.11
C TYR A 267 -11.99 6.08 18.84
N VAL A 268 -11.97 4.75 18.74
CA VAL A 268 -12.47 4.01 17.58
C VAL A 268 -13.96 4.24 17.39
N GLN A 269 -14.75 4.28 18.46
CA GLN A 269 -16.19 4.54 18.37
C GLN A 269 -16.50 5.91 17.76
N ASN A 270 -15.69 6.93 18.08
CA ASN A 270 -15.87 8.30 17.61
C ASN A 270 -15.28 8.54 16.20
N ASN A 271 -14.31 7.72 15.78
CA ASN A 271 -13.54 7.91 14.55
C ASN A 271 -13.63 6.69 13.63
N ARG A 272 -14.80 6.07 13.51
CA ARG A 272 -15.06 4.97 12.56
C ARG A 272 -15.95 5.43 11.41
N LEU A 273 -15.74 4.83 10.24
CA LEU A 273 -16.63 5.00 9.11
C LEU A 273 -17.99 4.33 9.40
N ASP A 274 -19.08 5.05 9.17
CA ASP A 274 -20.42 4.51 9.23
C ASP A 274 -20.76 3.80 7.92
N GLY A 275 -20.55 2.48 7.89
CA GLY A 275 -20.86 1.66 6.71
C GLY A 275 -22.32 1.75 6.25
N SER A 276 -23.26 2.17 7.12
CA SER A 276 -24.66 2.36 6.73
C SER A 276 -24.90 3.62 5.89
N SER A 277 -23.91 4.53 5.83
CA SER A 277 -23.94 5.74 5.01
C SER A 277 -23.41 5.53 3.58
N LEU A 278 -22.87 4.35 3.27
CA LEU A 278 -22.27 4.00 1.97
C LEU A 278 -23.32 3.65 0.90
N LEU A 279 -24.37 4.49 0.80
CA LEU A 279 -25.55 4.28 -0.03
C LEU A 279 -25.68 5.37 -1.10
N TRP A 280 -26.11 4.98 -2.29
CA TRP A 280 -26.35 5.90 -3.40
C TRP A 280 -27.65 6.69 -3.23
N THR A 281 -27.53 8.00 -3.16
CA THR A 281 -28.68 8.93 -3.13
C THR A 281 -28.88 9.55 -4.51
N MET A 282 -30.11 9.97 -4.82
CA MET A 282 -30.39 10.68 -6.07
C MET A 282 -30.13 12.18 -5.85
N GLY A 283 -29.19 12.75 -6.60
CA GLY A 283 -28.92 14.19 -6.59
C GLY A 283 -29.96 14.99 -7.38
N ASP A 284 -29.99 16.30 -7.16
CA ASP A 284 -30.89 17.23 -7.87
C ASP A 284 -30.61 17.31 -9.38
N ASP A 285 -29.39 16.94 -9.80
CA ASP A 285 -28.96 16.83 -11.19
C ASP A 285 -29.37 15.50 -11.86
N GLY A 286 -30.05 14.61 -11.12
CA GLY A 286 -30.50 13.31 -11.61
C GLY A 286 -29.42 12.22 -11.62
N ARG A 287 -28.21 12.51 -11.10
CA ARG A 287 -27.12 11.53 -10.96
C ARG A 287 -27.15 10.88 -9.58
N ARG A 288 -26.64 9.65 -9.51
CA ARG A 288 -26.49 8.93 -8.24
C ARG A 288 -25.21 9.36 -7.56
N LYS A 289 -25.32 9.71 -6.27
CA LYS A 289 -24.23 10.30 -5.51
C LYS A 289 -24.11 9.69 -4.13
N LEU A 290 -22.88 9.43 -3.71
CA LEU A 290 -22.56 9.10 -2.34
C LEU A 290 -22.22 10.40 -1.60
N VAL A 291 -23.03 10.72 -0.60
CA VAL A 291 -22.89 11.93 0.19
C VAL A 291 -22.51 11.53 1.61
N LEU A 292 -21.31 11.89 2.02
CA LEU A 292 -20.82 11.75 3.38
C LEU A 292 -20.58 13.13 4.00
N SER A 293 -20.60 13.23 5.33
CA SER A 293 -20.17 14.46 6.00
C SER A 293 -18.68 14.68 5.81
N GLU A 294 -18.20 15.93 5.92
CA GLU A 294 -16.76 16.23 5.91
C GLU A 294 -15.99 15.41 6.96
N GLU A 295 -16.59 15.18 8.13
CA GLU A 295 -16.01 14.35 9.18
C GLU A 295 -15.79 12.90 8.70
N GLN A 296 -16.78 12.30 8.03
CA GLN A 296 -16.67 10.94 7.49
C GLN A 296 -15.71 10.87 6.30
N TRP A 297 -15.74 11.87 5.40
CA TRP A 297 -14.76 11.97 4.31
C TRP A 297 -13.33 12.10 4.82
N SER A 298 -13.13 12.83 5.91
CA SER A 298 -11.81 12.99 6.51
C SER A 298 -11.23 11.66 7.03
N LEU A 299 -12.07 10.66 7.30
CA LEU A 299 -11.63 9.33 7.76
C LEU A 299 -11.17 8.42 6.63
N ILE A 300 -11.27 8.84 5.37
CA ILE A 300 -10.95 8.00 4.21
C ILE A 300 -9.55 8.38 3.71
N HIS A 301 -8.70 7.36 3.60
CA HIS A 301 -7.34 7.42 3.08
C HIS A 301 -7.26 7.09 1.59
N ASP A 302 -8.09 6.16 1.13
CA ASP A 302 -8.05 5.68 -0.25
C ASP A 302 -9.43 5.46 -0.85
N LEU A 303 -9.51 5.55 -2.18
CA LEU A 303 -10.71 5.29 -2.96
C LEU A 303 -10.34 4.59 -4.28
N ASP A 304 -10.78 3.35 -4.45
CA ASP A 304 -10.63 2.60 -5.70
C ASP A 304 -11.98 2.17 -6.25
N LEU A 305 -12.08 2.11 -7.57
CA LEU A 305 -13.14 1.41 -8.28
C LEU A 305 -12.80 -0.08 -8.35
N ASN A 306 -13.70 -0.95 -7.90
CA ASN A 306 -13.59 -2.40 -8.05
C ASN A 306 -14.64 -2.88 -9.05
N VAL A 307 -14.21 -3.53 -10.13
CA VAL A 307 -15.08 -3.97 -11.23
C VAL A 307 -15.16 -5.49 -11.27
N PHE A 308 -16.39 -5.99 -11.41
CA PHE A 308 -16.71 -7.40 -11.58
C PHE A 308 -17.44 -7.61 -12.89
N TYR A 309 -17.18 -8.74 -13.56
CA TYR A 309 -17.89 -9.17 -14.76
C TYR A 309 -18.74 -10.40 -14.46
N ASP A 310 -20.04 -10.33 -14.77
CA ASP A 310 -20.98 -11.45 -14.63
C ASP A 310 -21.00 -12.27 -15.93
N ASP A 311 -20.45 -13.48 -15.87
CA ASP A 311 -20.38 -14.38 -17.04
C ASP A 311 -21.61 -15.29 -17.19
N GLY A 312 -22.60 -15.15 -16.30
CA GLY A 312 -23.80 -15.96 -16.23
C GLY A 312 -23.68 -17.22 -15.35
N GLU A 313 -22.49 -17.53 -14.84
CA GLU A 313 -22.24 -18.60 -13.86
C GLU A 313 -21.73 -18.05 -12.50
N GLY A 314 -21.18 -16.84 -12.49
CA GLY A 314 -20.61 -16.19 -11.31
C GLY A 314 -20.01 -14.82 -11.65
N TYR A 315 -19.14 -14.32 -10.76
CA TYR A 315 -18.47 -13.04 -10.91
C TYR A 315 -16.96 -13.21 -11.07
N ILE A 316 -16.43 -12.68 -12.17
CA ILE A 316 -15.01 -12.49 -12.41
C ILE A 316 -14.58 -11.16 -11.76
N ASP A 317 -13.60 -11.18 -10.86
CA ASP A 317 -12.97 -9.95 -10.37
C ASP A 317 -11.98 -9.43 -11.40
N LEU A 318 -12.33 -8.31 -12.02
CA LEU A 318 -11.45 -7.60 -12.96
C LEU A 318 -10.45 -6.71 -12.21
N GLY A 319 -10.63 -6.51 -10.90
CA GLY A 319 -9.67 -5.86 -10.03
C GLY A 319 -10.02 -4.42 -9.67
N LEU A 320 -8.98 -3.64 -9.38
CA LEU A 320 -9.04 -2.32 -8.74
C LEU A 320 -8.39 -1.25 -9.61
N ASP A 321 -9.05 -0.12 -9.79
CA ASP A 321 -8.52 1.03 -10.52
C ASP A 321 -8.82 2.35 -9.80
N ASN A 322 -7.98 3.36 -9.99
CA ASN A 322 -8.07 4.65 -9.29
C ASN A 322 -8.93 5.66 -10.07
N VAL A 323 -10.09 5.22 -10.57
CA VAL A 323 -11.02 6.02 -11.40
C VAL A 323 -12.25 6.40 -10.58
N PHE A 324 -12.45 7.70 -10.35
CA PHE A 324 -13.61 8.24 -9.64
C PHE A 324 -13.79 9.73 -9.96
N GLU A 325 -15.00 10.26 -9.75
CA GLU A 325 -15.31 11.68 -9.94
C GLU A 325 -16.09 12.22 -8.74
N PHE A 326 -15.71 13.41 -8.26
CA PHE A 326 -16.48 14.17 -7.28
C PHE A 326 -17.19 15.35 -7.96
N ASP A 327 -18.41 15.64 -7.52
CA ASP A 327 -19.09 16.86 -7.94
C ASP A 327 -18.56 18.10 -7.20
N GLY A 328 -19.08 19.28 -7.57
CA GLY A 328 -18.67 20.55 -6.97
C GLY A 328 -19.03 20.72 -5.49
N ASP A 329 -19.89 19.85 -4.95
CA ASP A 329 -20.29 19.83 -3.53
C ASP A 329 -19.50 18.77 -2.73
N GLY A 330 -18.57 18.06 -3.37
CA GLY A 330 -17.75 17.02 -2.74
C GLY A 330 -18.45 15.67 -2.59
N ALA A 331 -19.54 15.43 -3.33
CA ALA A 331 -20.18 14.12 -3.38
C ALA A 331 -19.56 13.24 -4.47
N LEU A 332 -19.30 11.97 -4.14
CA LEU A 332 -18.77 11.01 -5.10
C LEU A 332 -19.87 10.60 -6.08
N ILE A 333 -19.56 10.68 -7.38
CA ILE A 333 -20.48 10.34 -8.47
C ILE A 333 -20.43 8.83 -8.71
N GLY A 334 -21.60 8.20 -8.64
CA GLY A 334 -21.78 6.78 -8.94
C GLY A 334 -22.10 6.58 -10.41
N GLU A 335 -21.11 6.78 -11.28
CA GLU A 335 -21.19 6.46 -12.71
C GLU A 335 -19.98 5.60 -13.09
N TYR A 336 -20.22 4.61 -13.94
CA TYR A 336 -19.21 3.76 -14.55
C TYR A 336 -19.57 3.58 -16.02
N ASP A 337 -18.58 3.64 -16.90
CA ASP A 337 -18.78 3.72 -18.36
C ASP A 337 -18.63 2.37 -19.08
N ASP A 338 -18.59 1.27 -18.33
CA ASP A 338 -18.42 -0.10 -18.83
C ASP A 338 -17.09 -0.34 -19.57
N THR A 339 -16.10 0.54 -19.38
CA THR A 339 -14.76 0.35 -19.94
C THR A 339 -13.79 -0.24 -18.93
N TRP A 340 -12.92 -1.13 -19.40
CA TRP A 340 -11.89 -1.76 -18.57
C TRP A 340 -10.57 -1.95 -19.32
N LEU A 341 -9.51 -2.11 -18.55
CA LEU A 341 -8.15 -2.24 -19.06
C LEU A 341 -7.98 -3.52 -19.89
N THR A 342 -7.30 -3.37 -21.02
CA THR A 342 -6.93 -4.45 -21.92
C THR A 342 -5.46 -4.39 -22.31
N ILE A 343 -4.87 -5.55 -22.60
CA ILE A 343 -3.53 -5.69 -23.18
C ILE A 343 -3.67 -6.39 -24.53
N ASN A 344 -3.29 -5.71 -25.62
CA ASN A 344 -3.50 -6.17 -27.00
C ASN A 344 -4.95 -6.63 -27.25
N GLY A 345 -5.93 -5.90 -26.68
CA GLY A 345 -7.35 -6.21 -26.79
C GLY A 345 -7.85 -7.39 -25.94
N HIS A 346 -6.98 -8.02 -25.13
CA HIS A 346 -7.40 -9.01 -24.15
C HIS A 346 -7.78 -8.32 -22.86
N ILE A 347 -8.96 -8.63 -22.32
CA ILE A 347 -9.41 -8.16 -21.00
C ILE A 347 -8.50 -8.76 -19.94
N VAL A 348 -8.03 -7.93 -19.01
CA VAL A 348 -7.11 -8.35 -17.94
C VAL A 348 -7.64 -7.96 -16.58
N ALA A 349 -7.33 -8.76 -15.55
CA ALA A 349 -7.51 -8.33 -14.18
C ALA A 349 -6.40 -7.33 -13.84
N TYR A 350 -6.74 -6.10 -13.48
CA TYR A 350 -5.79 -5.04 -13.14
C TYR A 350 -6.00 -4.61 -11.69
N TYR A 351 -4.91 -4.53 -10.93
CA TYR A 351 -4.94 -4.09 -9.55
C TYR A 351 -4.02 -2.89 -9.38
N HIS A 352 -4.61 -1.72 -9.17
CA HIS A 352 -3.92 -0.52 -8.72
C HIS A 352 -3.12 -0.79 -7.43
N THR A 353 -1.95 -0.17 -7.34
CA THR A 353 -1.05 -0.34 -6.18
C THR A 353 -0.53 0.95 -5.58
N ASP A 354 -0.27 1.97 -6.40
CA ASP A 354 0.33 3.22 -5.94
C ASP A 354 0.03 4.35 -6.93
N THR A 355 -0.22 5.54 -6.40
CA THR A 355 -0.33 6.78 -7.16
C THR A 355 0.66 7.77 -6.57
N VAL A 356 1.67 8.15 -7.35
CA VAL A 356 2.74 9.05 -6.92
C VAL A 356 2.61 10.38 -7.63
N GLU A 357 2.36 11.44 -6.88
CA GLU A 357 2.49 12.81 -7.37
C GLU A 357 3.94 13.27 -7.20
N ASN A 358 4.54 13.75 -8.29
CA ASN A 358 5.87 14.32 -8.33
C ASN A 358 5.82 15.82 -7.98
N GLU A 359 6.95 16.39 -7.56
CA GLU A 359 7.06 17.81 -7.22
C GLU A 359 6.69 18.77 -8.36
N ASP A 360 6.77 18.30 -9.61
CA ASP A 360 6.40 19.06 -10.80
C ASP A 360 4.89 18.98 -11.14
N GLY A 361 4.10 18.30 -10.30
CA GLY A 361 2.66 18.10 -10.47
C GLY A 361 2.30 16.99 -11.46
N THR A 362 3.28 16.21 -11.94
CA THR A 362 2.99 15.01 -12.74
C THR A 362 2.66 13.83 -11.84
N THR A 363 1.78 12.94 -12.30
CA THR A 363 1.39 11.75 -11.56
C THR A 363 1.92 10.50 -12.26
N VAL A 364 2.43 9.56 -11.46
CA VAL A 364 2.80 8.21 -11.89
C VAL A 364 1.89 7.22 -11.19
N ILE A 365 1.10 6.47 -11.95
CA ILE A 365 0.22 5.43 -11.45
C ILE A 365 0.90 4.08 -11.70
N SER A 366 0.85 3.18 -10.73
CA SER A 366 1.39 1.83 -10.84
C SER A 366 0.36 0.81 -10.41
N GLY A 367 0.30 -0.31 -11.12
CA GLY A 367 -0.51 -1.46 -10.78
C GLY A 367 0.08 -2.74 -11.34
N TYR A 368 -0.63 -3.85 -11.17
CA TYR A 368 -0.20 -5.12 -11.74
C TYR A 368 -1.35 -5.90 -12.36
N VAL A 369 -0.97 -6.76 -13.32
CA VAL A 369 -1.84 -7.76 -13.93
C VAL A 369 -1.28 -9.14 -13.60
N PRO A 370 -2.03 -10.02 -12.91
CA PRO A 370 -1.60 -11.38 -12.65
C PRO A 370 -1.72 -12.22 -13.93
N ALA A 371 -0.71 -13.04 -14.21
CA ALA A 371 -0.65 -13.89 -15.39
C ALA A 371 0.27 -15.10 -15.17
N PHE A 372 0.28 -16.03 -16.13
CA PHE A 372 1.39 -16.96 -16.34
C PHE A 372 2.21 -16.51 -17.54
N LEU A 373 3.53 -16.39 -17.36
CA LEU A 373 4.50 -16.19 -18.43
C LEU A 373 5.19 -17.52 -18.70
N ASN A 374 4.92 -18.14 -19.86
CA ASN A 374 5.47 -19.44 -20.23
C ASN A 374 5.31 -20.51 -19.12
N ASP A 375 4.11 -20.63 -18.57
CA ASP A 375 3.73 -21.54 -17.46
C ASP A 375 4.31 -21.18 -16.06
N GLU A 376 4.97 -20.02 -15.90
CA GLU A 376 5.38 -19.50 -14.58
C GLU A 376 4.46 -18.37 -14.11
N ARG A 377 3.92 -18.46 -12.89
CA ARG A 377 3.03 -17.42 -12.34
C ARG A 377 3.80 -16.13 -12.07
N VAL A 378 3.28 -15.02 -12.56
CA VAL A 378 3.91 -13.70 -12.51
C VAL A 378 2.90 -12.58 -12.30
N LYS A 379 3.40 -11.41 -11.92
CA LYS A 379 2.72 -10.11 -11.95
C LYS A 379 3.39 -9.24 -13.00
N LEU A 380 2.65 -8.86 -14.03
CA LEU A 380 3.07 -7.85 -14.99
C LEU A 380 2.88 -6.48 -14.34
N ILE A 381 3.95 -5.69 -14.20
CA ILE A 381 3.89 -4.38 -13.55
C ILE A 381 3.63 -3.30 -14.59
N LEU A 382 2.47 -2.66 -14.49
CA LEU A 382 2.05 -1.59 -15.37
C LEU A 382 2.34 -0.24 -14.72
N VAL A 383 2.84 0.70 -15.54
CA VAL A 383 3.13 2.08 -15.13
C VAL A 383 2.50 3.03 -16.13
N PHE A 384 1.77 4.02 -15.63
CA PHE A 384 1.19 5.12 -16.40
C PHE A 384 1.85 6.42 -15.93
N ASP A 385 2.40 7.18 -16.85
CA ASP A 385 3.09 8.45 -16.56
C ASP A 385 2.82 9.50 -17.64
N ALA A 386 3.29 10.73 -17.42
CA ALA A 386 3.07 11.83 -18.36
C ALA A 386 3.70 11.60 -19.75
N GLU A 387 4.73 10.76 -19.86
CA GLU A 387 5.35 10.39 -21.15
C GLU A 387 4.59 9.26 -21.84
N ASN A 388 3.91 8.40 -21.07
CA ASN A 388 3.18 7.21 -21.50
C ASN A 388 1.78 7.16 -20.83
N PRO A 389 0.84 8.01 -21.26
CA PRO A 389 -0.49 8.10 -20.62
C PRO A 389 -1.33 6.83 -20.81
N GLU A 390 -1.13 6.08 -21.89
CA GLU A 390 -1.78 4.78 -22.13
C GLU A 390 -1.12 3.64 -21.33
N GLY A 391 0.02 3.92 -20.67
CA GLY A 391 0.76 2.97 -19.86
C GLY A 391 1.70 2.05 -20.65
N TYR A 392 2.57 1.38 -19.91
CA TYR A 392 3.48 0.34 -20.42
C TYR A 392 3.79 -0.71 -19.35
N ILE A 393 4.24 -1.89 -19.77
CA ILE A 393 4.74 -2.91 -18.87
C ILE A 393 6.20 -2.59 -18.50
N SER A 394 6.42 -2.16 -17.26
CA SER A 394 7.74 -1.81 -16.72
C SER A 394 8.61 -3.02 -16.35
N GLY A 395 7.96 -4.18 -16.16
CA GLY A 395 8.64 -5.43 -15.83
C GLY A 395 7.69 -6.54 -15.42
N VAL A 396 8.22 -7.74 -15.26
CA VAL A 396 7.47 -8.93 -14.85
C VAL A 396 8.11 -9.52 -13.60
N ILE A 397 7.35 -9.66 -12.52
CA ILE A 397 7.85 -10.17 -11.23
C ILE A 397 7.24 -11.55 -10.98
N PRO A 398 8.03 -12.57 -10.59
CA PRO A 398 7.48 -13.86 -10.18
C PRO A 398 6.49 -13.73 -9.02
N ASP A 399 5.37 -14.44 -9.08
CA ASP A 399 4.37 -14.50 -8.01
C ASP A 399 4.48 -15.83 -7.25
N TYR A 400 5.04 -15.78 -6.04
CA TYR A 400 5.22 -16.97 -5.20
C TYR A 400 3.98 -17.19 -4.33
N GLU A 401 3.03 -18.00 -4.80
CA GLU A 401 1.79 -18.31 -4.08
C GLU A 401 1.99 -18.67 -2.61
N GLY A 402 1.17 -18.05 -1.74
CA GLY A 402 0.93 -18.49 -0.37
C GLY A 402 2.16 -18.47 0.55
N LYS A 403 3.25 -17.82 0.13
CA LYS A 403 4.41 -17.56 0.96
C LYS A 403 4.70 -16.08 0.85
N ASP A 404 4.34 -15.34 1.89
CA ASP A 404 4.99 -14.07 2.19
C ASP A 404 6.49 -14.34 2.28
N THR A 405 7.20 -14.23 1.16
CA THR A 405 8.65 -14.30 1.19
C THR A 405 9.13 -12.96 1.72
N ASP A 406 9.93 -12.98 2.78
CA ASP A 406 10.53 -11.77 3.33
C ASP A 406 11.45 -11.07 2.32
N THR A 407 11.80 -11.76 1.23
CA THR A 407 12.62 -11.27 0.13
C THR A 407 12.00 -11.65 -1.22
N GLU A 408 11.16 -10.78 -1.78
CA GLU A 408 10.80 -10.89 -3.19
C GLU A 408 11.90 -10.27 -4.05
N ALA A 409 12.47 -11.06 -4.96
CA ALA A 409 13.48 -10.54 -5.86
C ALA A 409 12.82 -9.58 -6.87
N LYS A 410 13.33 -8.35 -6.97
CA LYS A 410 12.98 -7.39 -8.03
C LYS A 410 13.56 -7.77 -9.40
N SER A 411 13.76 -9.06 -9.65
CA SER A 411 14.25 -9.54 -10.94
C SER A 411 13.09 -9.43 -11.93
N ALA A 412 12.98 -8.27 -12.58
CA ALA A 412 12.03 -8.11 -13.66
C ALA A 412 12.48 -8.98 -14.83
N ILE A 413 11.65 -9.96 -15.18
CA ILE A 413 11.80 -10.73 -16.41
C ILE A 413 11.44 -9.77 -17.55
N ALA A 414 12.37 -9.61 -18.50
CA ALA A 414 12.09 -8.89 -19.72
C ALA A 414 11.28 -9.79 -20.66
N LEU A 415 10.11 -9.29 -21.09
CA LEU A 415 9.29 -9.92 -22.11
C LEU A 415 10.05 -9.99 -23.44
N LYS A 416 9.86 -11.09 -24.17
CA LYS A 416 10.52 -11.39 -25.44
C LYS A 416 9.50 -11.77 -26.50
N ASP A 417 9.91 -11.62 -27.76
CA ASP A 417 9.18 -12.17 -28.90
C ASP A 417 8.89 -13.66 -28.71
N GLY A 418 7.64 -14.06 -28.93
CA GLY A 418 7.16 -15.42 -28.77
C GLY A 418 6.84 -15.86 -27.33
N ASP A 419 7.00 -14.99 -26.32
CA ASP A 419 6.54 -15.28 -24.97
C ASP A 419 5.01 -15.44 -24.94
N ARG A 420 4.54 -16.44 -24.19
CA ARG A 420 3.12 -16.71 -23.97
C ARG A 420 2.66 -16.13 -22.64
N LEU A 421 1.63 -15.30 -22.69
CA LEU A 421 0.95 -14.73 -21.53
C LEU A 421 -0.46 -15.33 -21.40
N ASP A 422 -0.71 -16.00 -20.28
CA ASP A 422 -2.04 -16.47 -19.90
C ASP A 422 -2.52 -15.61 -18.72
N PHE A 423 -3.40 -14.64 -18.97
CA PHE A 423 -3.93 -13.76 -17.91
C PHE A 423 -4.83 -14.56 -16.96
N ILE A 424 -4.86 -14.17 -15.69
CA ILE A 424 -5.70 -14.82 -14.68
C ILE A 424 -6.53 -13.82 -13.89
N CYS A 425 -7.64 -14.27 -13.33
CA CYS A 425 -8.53 -13.50 -12.47
C CYS A 425 -9.07 -14.36 -11.32
N ASP A 426 -9.49 -13.73 -10.24
CA ASP A 426 -10.23 -14.41 -9.17
C ASP A 426 -11.72 -14.54 -9.54
N TYR A 427 -12.34 -15.65 -9.12
CA TYR A 427 -13.73 -15.96 -9.45
C TYR A 427 -14.56 -16.28 -8.22
N TYR A 428 -15.78 -15.73 -8.19
CA TYR A 428 -16.70 -15.84 -7.08
C TYR A 428 -18.05 -16.40 -7.55
N SER A 429 -18.63 -17.30 -6.77
CA SER A 429 -19.99 -17.78 -7.05
C SER A 429 -21.05 -16.70 -6.76
N TYR A 430 -22.29 -16.92 -7.19
CA TYR A 430 -23.42 -16.05 -6.82
C TYR A 430 -23.78 -16.09 -5.32
N GLU A 431 -23.27 -17.07 -4.58
CA GLU A 431 -23.32 -17.12 -3.12
C GLU A 431 -22.18 -16.31 -2.47
N GLY A 432 -21.23 -15.80 -3.26
CA GLY A 432 -20.08 -15.05 -2.82
C GLY A 432 -18.92 -15.92 -2.32
N GLU A 433 -18.91 -17.21 -2.64
CA GLU A 433 -17.77 -18.05 -2.26
C GLU A 433 -16.64 -17.88 -3.29
N TYR A 434 -15.43 -17.55 -2.83
CA TYR A 434 -14.23 -17.62 -3.67
C TYR A 434 -14.04 -19.07 -4.11
N GLN A 435 -13.91 -19.28 -5.42
CA GLN A 435 -13.75 -20.62 -5.98
C GLN A 435 -12.28 -20.94 -6.25
N ASP A 436 -11.65 -20.18 -7.15
CA ASP A 436 -10.25 -20.33 -7.56
C ASP A 436 -9.85 -19.12 -8.43
N SER A 437 -8.57 -19.06 -8.85
CA SER A 437 -8.15 -18.20 -9.95
C SER A 437 -8.29 -18.92 -11.30
N TYR A 438 -8.86 -18.25 -12.30
CA TYR A 438 -9.15 -18.80 -13.63
C TYR A 438 -8.40 -18.05 -14.72
N TYR A 439 -8.15 -18.73 -15.85
CA TYR A 439 -7.59 -18.10 -17.04
C TYR A 439 -8.61 -17.20 -17.73
N LEU A 440 -8.20 -15.98 -18.06
CA LEU A 440 -8.97 -15.02 -18.84
C LEU A 440 -8.64 -15.16 -20.32
N MET A 441 -9.68 -15.35 -21.14
CA MET A 441 -9.60 -15.41 -22.60
C MET A 441 -8.59 -16.46 -23.11
N GLU A 442 -8.28 -16.42 -24.42
CA GLU A 442 -7.16 -17.17 -24.98
C GLU A 442 -5.78 -16.58 -24.60
N PRO A 443 -4.71 -17.38 -24.65
CA PRO A 443 -3.37 -16.91 -24.37
C PRO A 443 -2.90 -15.88 -25.40
N LEU A 444 -2.28 -14.79 -24.93
CA LEU A 444 -1.63 -13.80 -25.76
C LEU A 444 -0.19 -14.25 -26.08
N ILE A 445 0.14 -14.37 -27.36
CA ILE A 445 1.51 -14.60 -27.82
C ILE A 445 2.11 -13.26 -28.24
N LEU A 446 3.20 -12.87 -27.59
CA LEU A 446 3.87 -11.61 -27.88
C LEU A 446 4.57 -11.65 -29.25
N SER A 447 4.38 -10.59 -30.03
CA SER A 447 5.02 -10.38 -31.32
C SER A 447 5.74 -9.03 -31.30
N GLU A 448 7.03 -9.02 -31.60
CA GLU A 448 7.82 -7.78 -31.76
C GLU A 448 7.23 -6.85 -32.84
N GLU A 449 6.54 -7.41 -33.85
CA GLU A 449 5.93 -6.61 -34.93
C GLU A 449 4.65 -5.90 -34.47
N GLU A 450 3.85 -6.54 -33.61
CA GLU A 450 2.59 -5.98 -33.10
C GLU A 450 2.81 -5.05 -31.90
N GLY A 451 3.87 -5.31 -31.13
CA GLY A 451 4.15 -4.60 -29.89
C GLY A 451 3.12 -4.88 -28.80
N ILE A 452 3.22 -4.12 -27.70
CA ILE A 452 2.28 -4.17 -26.58
C ILE A 452 1.50 -2.86 -26.56
N THR A 453 0.17 -2.97 -26.60
CA THR A 453 -0.77 -1.85 -26.50
C THR A 453 -1.63 -2.07 -25.28
N ILE A 454 -1.68 -1.07 -24.41
CA ILE A 454 -2.58 -1.01 -23.26
C ILE A 454 -3.66 0.02 -23.58
N ALA A 455 -4.93 -0.32 -23.32
CA ALA A 455 -6.06 0.57 -23.58
C ALA A 455 -7.28 0.18 -22.75
N ASN A 456 -8.14 1.16 -22.44
CA ASN A 456 -9.48 0.89 -21.93
C ASN A 456 -10.45 0.59 -23.08
N MET A 457 -11.18 -0.51 -22.98
CA MET A 457 -12.16 -0.94 -23.97
C MET A 457 -13.51 -1.23 -23.31
N ASP A 458 -14.61 -0.98 -24.04
CA ASP A 458 -15.97 -1.37 -23.65
C ASP A 458 -16.05 -2.90 -23.54
N ILE A 459 -16.32 -3.40 -22.33
CA ILE A 459 -16.44 -4.83 -22.02
C ILE A 459 -17.90 -5.31 -21.95
N GLY A 460 -18.86 -4.44 -22.26
CA GLY A 460 -20.28 -4.72 -22.23
C GLY A 460 -20.94 -4.45 -20.88
N LYS A 461 -22.25 -4.69 -20.82
CA LYS A 461 -23.13 -4.22 -19.72
C LYS A 461 -23.38 -5.23 -18.60
N GLU A 462 -22.69 -6.37 -18.63
CA GLU A 462 -22.79 -7.38 -17.56
C GLU A 462 -21.78 -7.10 -16.44
N THR A 463 -21.42 -5.83 -16.27
CA THR A 463 -20.47 -5.32 -15.30
C THR A 463 -21.18 -4.93 -14.01
N ARG A 464 -20.49 -5.13 -12.89
CA ARG A 464 -20.88 -4.59 -11.58
C ARG A 464 -19.68 -3.88 -10.99
N ALA A 465 -19.80 -2.57 -10.84
CA ALA A 465 -18.76 -1.77 -10.23
C ALA A 465 -19.18 -1.34 -8.82
N THR A 466 -18.22 -1.28 -7.90
CA THR A 466 -18.39 -0.76 -6.54
C THR A 466 -17.15 0.04 -6.16
N TYR A 467 -17.28 1.03 -5.29
CA TYR A 467 -16.11 1.73 -4.77
C TYR A 467 -15.64 1.10 -3.47
N ARG A 468 -14.33 0.85 -3.39
CA ARG A 468 -13.60 0.46 -2.18
C ARG A 468 -13.03 1.71 -1.51
N LEU A 469 -13.48 1.99 -0.30
CA LEU A 469 -12.98 3.06 0.55
C LEU A 469 -12.07 2.45 1.62
N THR A 470 -10.87 2.96 1.80
CA THR A 470 -9.97 2.54 2.89
C THR A 470 -9.93 3.62 3.96
N ASP A 471 -10.19 3.26 5.22
CA ASP A 471 -10.23 4.22 6.33
C ASP A 471 -8.87 4.42 7.04
N ILE A 472 -8.84 5.29 8.06
CA ILE A 472 -7.66 5.58 8.89
C ILE A 472 -7.08 4.40 9.69
N TYR A 473 -7.71 3.24 9.65
CA TYR A 473 -7.21 2.01 10.26
C TYR A 473 -6.74 1.00 9.21
N ASP A 474 -6.63 1.41 7.94
CA ASP A 474 -6.38 0.53 6.79
C ASP A 474 -7.50 -0.52 6.61
N GLN A 475 -8.72 -0.20 7.04
CA GLN A 475 -9.88 -1.06 6.85
C GLN A 475 -10.60 -0.68 5.56
N SER A 476 -10.80 -1.65 4.68
CA SER A 476 -11.57 -1.47 3.45
C SER A 476 -13.09 -1.62 3.68
N TYR A 477 -13.86 -0.77 3.02
CA TYR A 477 -15.32 -0.78 2.94
C TYR A 477 -15.77 -0.69 1.49
N TRP A 478 -16.90 -1.30 1.15
CA TRP A 478 -17.46 -1.25 -0.19
C TRP A 478 -18.81 -0.53 -0.21
N THR A 479 -18.99 0.37 -1.17
CA THR A 479 -20.29 0.99 -1.47
C THR A 479 -21.24 -0.03 -2.09
N GLN A 480 -22.54 0.26 -2.17
CA GLN A 480 -23.43 -0.50 -3.04
C GLN A 480 -22.93 -0.51 -4.49
N VAL A 481 -23.31 -1.54 -5.26
CA VAL A 481 -23.09 -1.56 -6.71
C VAL A 481 -23.55 -0.23 -7.33
N ILE A 482 -22.71 0.34 -8.19
CA ILE A 482 -22.98 1.56 -8.91
C ILE A 482 -24.27 1.38 -9.72
N PRO A 483 -25.27 2.28 -9.60
CA PRO A 483 -26.64 2.00 -10.06
C PRO A 483 -26.90 2.01 -11.56
#